data_AF-A0A497GRY4-F1
#
_entry.id   AF-A0A497GRY4-F1
#
_cell.length_a   1.000
_cell.length_b   1.000
_cell.length_c   1.000
_cell.angle_alpha   90.00
_cell.angle_beta   90.00
_cell.angle_gamma   90.00
#
_symmetry.space_group_name_H-M   'P 1'
#
loop_
_entity.id
_entity.type
_entity.pdbx_description
1 polymer ?
#
loop_
_entity_poly.entity_id
_entity_poly.type
_entity_poly.pdbx_seq_one_letter_code
_entity_poly.pdbx_strand_id
1 'polypeptide(L)'
;MHGIARALKAIVQEFFILSQYDRILCEAPTATQIVASNVLPLVSKAMRELRSLLCEKNIKESYERLSKAYAILSSLSRGEVPLHVMKGPVTADSTRPAIALDEAHHLIHEALDLLSKTSGLEPWLRETIEIVSKARRDTHPMVLYRTAMKLLKNHMSRARRT
;
A
#
# COMPACT_ATOMS: atom_id res chain seq x y z
N MET A 1 -15.23 9.60 -8.26
CA MET A 1 -15.04 8.88 -6.97
C MET A 1 -14.80 7.37 -7.08
N HIS A 2 -15.38 6.66 -8.06
CA HIS A 2 -15.19 5.20 -8.20
C HIS A 2 -13.72 4.75 -8.38
N GLY A 3 -12.87 5.56 -9.03
CA GLY A 3 -11.43 5.29 -9.14
C GLY A 3 -10.72 5.25 -7.78
N ILE A 4 -11.03 6.18 -6.87
CA ILE A 4 -10.47 6.21 -5.51
C ILE A 4 -10.89 4.98 -4.71
N ALA A 5 -12.16 4.57 -4.80
CA ALA A 5 -12.64 3.34 -4.15
C ALA A 5 -11.89 2.09 -4.64
N ARG A 6 -11.66 1.98 -5.96
CA ARG A 6 -10.91 0.85 -6.54
C ARG A 6 -9.43 0.87 -6.18
N ALA A 7 -8.83 2.06 -6.10
CA ALA A 7 -7.46 2.24 -5.63
C ALA A 7 -7.32 1.83 -4.15
N LEU A 8 -8.20 2.34 -3.29
CA LEU A 8 -8.24 1.98 -1.87
C LEU A 8 -8.41 0.48 -1.67
N LYS A 9 -9.28 -0.17 -2.44
CA LYS A 9 -9.40 -1.63 -2.38
C LYS A 9 -8.08 -2.34 -2.65
N ALA A 10 -7.35 -1.94 -3.68
CA ALA A 10 -6.05 -2.55 -3.98
C ALA A 10 -5.02 -2.30 -2.86
N ILE A 11 -5.01 -1.08 -2.30
CA ILE A 11 -4.13 -0.71 -1.19
C ILE A 11 -4.46 -1.51 0.09
N VAL A 12 -5.75 -1.68 0.44
CA VAL A 12 -6.12 -2.48 1.62
C VAL A 12 -5.79 -3.96 1.46
N GLN A 13 -5.86 -4.49 0.24
CA GLN A 13 -5.42 -5.88 -0.04
C GLN A 13 -3.92 -6.05 0.18
N GLU A 14 -3.14 -5.01 -0.09
CA GLU A 14 -1.69 -5.02 0.07
C GLU A 14 -1.28 -5.11 1.54
N PHE A 15 -1.86 -4.28 2.41
CA PHE A 15 -1.60 -4.39 3.84
C PHE A 15 -2.01 -5.72 4.45
N PHE A 16 -3.08 -6.31 3.94
CA PHE A 16 -3.51 -7.65 4.36
C PHE A 16 -2.46 -8.71 4.00
N ILE A 17 -1.75 -8.55 2.88
CA ILE A 17 -0.63 -9.42 2.52
C ILE A 17 0.52 -9.15 3.48
N LEU A 18 1.01 -7.91 3.59
CA LEU A 18 2.17 -7.57 4.43
C LEU A 18 2.04 -8.04 5.88
N SER A 19 0.89 -7.83 6.50
CA SER A 19 0.63 -8.27 7.88
C SER A 19 0.65 -9.78 8.12
N GLN A 20 0.62 -10.61 7.06
CA GLN A 20 0.83 -12.05 7.18
C GLN A 20 2.30 -12.46 7.20
N TYR A 21 3.21 -11.57 6.76
CA TYR A 21 4.63 -11.88 6.61
C TYR A 21 5.52 -11.19 7.64
N ASP A 22 4.97 -10.37 8.56
CA ASP A 22 5.72 -9.66 9.61
C ASP A 22 6.69 -10.56 10.41
N ARG A 23 6.33 -11.84 10.62
CA ARG A 23 7.19 -12.81 11.31
C ARG A 23 8.21 -13.52 10.41
N ILE A 24 7.96 -13.61 9.10
CA ILE A 24 8.73 -14.43 8.15
C ILE A 24 9.88 -13.62 7.52
N LEU A 25 9.71 -12.30 7.41
CA LEU A 25 10.65 -11.39 6.76
C LEU A 25 12.02 -11.27 7.46
N CYS A 26 12.10 -11.62 8.75
CA CYS A 26 13.36 -11.59 9.51
C CYS A 26 14.25 -12.82 9.31
N GLU A 27 13.72 -13.91 8.76
CA GLU A 27 14.40 -15.23 8.76
C GLU A 27 14.82 -15.70 7.36
N ALA A 28 14.26 -15.14 6.27
CA ALA A 28 14.55 -15.57 4.90
C ALA A 28 14.51 -14.42 3.88
N PRO A 29 15.64 -14.08 3.21
CA PRO A 29 15.68 -13.05 2.14
C PRO A 29 14.72 -13.31 0.98
N THR A 30 14.43 -14.59 0.70
CA THR A 30 13.42 -15.01 -0.30
C THR A 30 12.00 -14.61 0.08
N ALA A 31 11.71 -14.43 1.37
CA ALA A 31 10.39 -13.96 1.81
C ALA A 31 10.11 -12.53 1.35
N THR A 32 11.11 -11.64 1.39
CA THR A 32 10.95 -10.26 0.89
C THR A 32 10.63 -10.23 -0.60
N GLN A 33 11.30 -11.08 -1.40
CA GLN A 33 11.04 -11.18 -2.83
C GLN A 33 9.62 -11.67 -3.14
N ILE A 34 9.14 -12.69 -2.41
CA ILE A 34 7.79 -13.23 -2.55
C ILE A 34 6.76 -12.16 -2.18
N VAL A 35 6.95 -11.47 -1.06
CA VAL A 35 6.07 -10.40 -0.62
C VAL A 35 6.03 -9.27 -1.65
N ALA A 36 7.18 -8.79 -2.11
CA ALA A 36 7.25 -7.74 -3.12
C ALA A 36 6.51 -8.16 -4.42
N SER A 37 6.67 -9.42 -4.84
CA SER A 37 5.98 -9.96 -6.03
C SER A 37 4.46 -10.02 -5.89
N ASN A 38 3.95 -10.27 -4.68
CA ASN A 38 2.52 -10.29 -4.39
C ASN A 38 1.91 -8.89 -4.24
N VAL A 39 2.70 -7.93 -3.73
CA VAL A 39 2.28 -6.56 -3.47
C VAL A 39 2.33 -5.70 -4.73
N LEU A 40 3.35 -5.87 -5.58
CA LEU A 40 3.60 -5.07 -6.78
C LEU A 40 2.38 -4.92 -7.73
N PRO A 41 1.60 -5.98 -8.04
CA PRO A 41 0.43 -5.86 -8.90
C PRO A 41 -0.69 -5.02 -8.28
N LEU A 42 -0.81 -5.00 -6.95
CA LEU A 42 -1.81 -4.22 -6.23
C LEU A 42 -1.48 -2.73 -6.26
N VAL A 43 -0.21 -2.38 -6.05
CA VAL A 43 0.27 -1.00 -6.19
C VAL A 43 0.09 -0.50 -7.62
N SER A 44 0.47 -1.31 -8.62
CA SER A 44 0.25 -1.00 -10.04
C SER A 44 -1.22 -0.73 -10.36
N LYS A 45 -2.11 -1.56 -9.81
CA LYS A 45 -3.55 -1.40 -9.97
C LYS A 45 -4.04 -0.10 -9.32
N ALA A 46 -3.60 0.21 -8.10
CA ALA A 46 -3.96 1.46 -7.43
C ALA A 46 -3.55 2.67 -8.26
N MET A 47 -2.31 2.69 -8.77
CA MET A 47 -1.82 3.74 -9.67
C MET A 47 -2.71 3.89 -10.91
N ARG A 48 -3.05 2.79 -11.59
CA ARG A 48 -3.91 2.83 -12.78
C ARG A 48 -5.28 3.46 -12.50
N GLU A 49 -5.88 3.15 -11.35
CA GLU A 49 -7.18 3.71 -10.95
C GLU A 49 -7.13 5.20 -10.60
N LEU A 50 -5.98 5.70 -10.15
CA LEU A 50 -5.77 7.13 -9.85
C LEU A 50 -5.35 7.95 -11.07
N ARG A 51 -4.84 7.31 -12.14
CA ARG A 51 -4.26 8.00 -13.31
C ARG A 51 -5.22 9.00 -13.97
N SER A 52 -6.51 8.70 -14.05
CA SER A 52 -7.50 9.61 -14.65
C SER A 52 -7.96 10.74 -13.72
N LEU A 53 -7.44 10.78 -12.48
CA LEU A 53 -7.86 11.71 -11.42
C LEU A 53 -6.72 12.63 -10.96
N LEU A 54 -5.61 12.68 -11.71
CA LEU A 54 -4.39 13.43 -11.36
C LEU A 54 -4.53 14.96 -11.44
N CYS A 55 -5.71 15.48 -11.79
CA CYS A 55 -5.98 16.92 -11.75
C CYS A 55 -6.02 17.47 -10.32
N GLU A 56 -6.27 16.62 -9.32
CA GLU A 56 -6.28 17.02 -7.91
C GLU A 56 -4.91 16.83 -7.26
N LYS A 57 -4.42 17.86 -6.55
CA LYS A 57 -3.10 17.89 -5.93
C LYS A 57 -2.84 16.67 -5.03
N ASN A 58 -3.76 16.35 -4.12
CA ASN A 58 -3.59 15.25 -3.18
C ASN A 58 -3.54 13.88 -3.88
N ILE A 59 -4.31 13.71 -4.96
CA ILE A 59 -4.31 12.48 -5.77
C ILE A 59 -2.99 12.36 -6.55
N LYS A 60 -2.49 13.47 -7.10
CA LYS A 60 -1.20 13.51 -7.78
C LYS A 60 -0.05 13.15 -6.84
N GLU A 61 0.01 13.78 -5.67
CA GLU A 61 1.04 13.47 -4.66
C GLU A 61 0.92 12.00 -4.18
N SER A 62 -0.30 11.49 -3.99
CA SER A 62 -0.53 10.08 -3.66
C SER A 62 0.02 9.15 -4.75
N TYR A 63 -0.25 9.47 -6.02
CA TYR A 63 0.29 8.71 -7.17
C TYR A 63 1.82 8.72 -7.20
N GLU A 64 2.46 9.84 -6.89
CA GLU A 64 3.92 9.95 -6.83
C GLU A 64 4.51 9.07 -5.73
N ARG A 65 3.88 9.01 -4.55
CA ARG A 65 4.29 8.09 -3.47
C ARG A 65 4.15 6.62 -3.88
N LEU A 66 3.02 6.26 -4.49
CA LEU A 66 2.82 4.90 -5.03
C LEU A 66 3.82 4.57 -6.13
N SER A 67 4.21 5.52 -6.96
CA SER A 67 5.22 5.32 -8.01
C SER A 67 6.61 5.02 -7.43
N LYS A 68 6.99 5.69 -6.34
CA LYS A 68 8.24 5.40 -5.63
C LYS A 68 8.20 4.02 -4.97
N ALA A 69 7.11 3.69 -4.28
CA ALA A 69 6.90 2.37 -3.70
C ALA A 69 6.97 1.27 -4.77
N TYR A 70 6.32 1.48 -5.92
CA TYR A 70 6.35 0.56 -7.05
C TYR A 70 7.76 0.29 -7.55
N ALA A 71 8.60 1.32 -7.68
CA ALA A 71 9.99 1.16 -8.11
C ALA A 71 10.79 0.28 -7.13
N ILE A 72 10.63 0.50 -5.82
CA ILE A 72 11.28 -0.32 -4.78
C ILE A 72 10.82 -1.77 -4.86
N LEU A 73 9.51 -2.00 -4.89
CA LEU A 73 8.91 -3.34 -4.97
C LEU A 73 9.32 -4.08 -6.25
N SER A 74 9.49 -3.34 -7.36
CA SER A 74 9.93 -3.91 -8.63
C SER A 74 11.37 -4.41 -8.56
N SER A 75 12.27 -3.69 -7.89
CA SER A 75 13.63 -4.17 -7.64
C SER A 75 13.62 -5.39 -6.72
N LEU A 76 12.89 -5.31 -5.60
CA LEU A 76 12.81 -6.40 -4.64
C LEU A 76 12.22 -7.69 -5.23
N SER A 77 11.24 -7.60 -6.12
CA SER A 77 10.65 -8.78 -6.79
C SER A 77 11.64 -9.50 -7.72
N ARG A 78 12.66 -8.80 -8.20
CA ARG A 78 13.78 -9.38 -8.97
C ARG A 78 14.93 -9.87 -8.07
N GLY A 79 14.83 -9.71 -6.75
CA GLY A 79 15.90 -10.01 -5.80
C GLY A 79 16.96 -8.90 -5.73
N GLU A 80 16.69 -7.73 -6.27
CA GLU A 80 17.60 -6.58 -6.27
C GLU A 80 17.28 -5.63 -5.11
N VAL A 81 18.32 -5.10 -4.45
CA VAL A 81 18.17 -4.03 -3.45
C VAL A 81 18.33 -2.67 -4.14
N PRO A 82 17.39 -1.72 -3.97
CA PRO A 82 17.53 -0.38 -4.55
C PRO A 82 18.81 0.35 -4.10
N LEU A 83 19.46 1.03 -5.04
CA LEU A 83 20.74 1.71 -4.82
C LEU A 83 20.70 2.78 -3.71
N HIS A 84 19.56 3.42 -3.47
CA HIS A 84 19.44 4.43 -2.41
C HIS A 84 19.44 3.83 -1.01
N VAL A 85 18.97 2.58 -0.86
CA VAL A 85 19.02 1.81 0.39
C VAL A 85 20.45 1.30 0.66
N MET A 86 21.27 1.15 -0.39
CA MET A 86 22.68 0.77 -0.26
C MET A 86 23.59 1.89 0.28
N LYS A 87 23.09 3.14 0.40
CA LYS A 87 23.88 4.31 0.86
C LYS A 87 23.91 4.50 2.39
N GLY A 88 23.34 3.59 3.16
CA GLY A 88 23.36 3.62 4.64
C GLY A 88 24.62 2.99 5.24
N PRO A 89 24.85 3.13 6.57
CA PRO A 89 25.90 2.38 7.26
C PRO A 89 25.75 0.88 6.97
N VAL A 90 26.88 0.16 6.92
CA VAL A 90 26.95 -1.26 6.53
C VAL A 90 26.19 -2.13 7.54
N THR A 91 24.87 -2.14 7.46
CA THR A 91 24.05 -3.20 8.03
C THR A 91 24.35 -4.47 7.24
N ALA A 92 24.28 -5.61 7.91
CA ALA A 92 24.48 -6.92 7.26
C ALA A 92 23.60 -7.00 6.01
N ASP A 93 24.18 -7.43 4.88
CA ASP A 93 23.53 -7.45 3.55
C ASP A 93 22.14 -8.13 3.58
N SER A 94 21.93 -9.08 4.50
CA SER A 94 20.67 -9.79 4.72
C SER A 94 19.49 -8.92 5.18
N THR A 95 19.75 -7.77 5.80
CA THR A 95 18.72 -6.87 6.36
C THR A 95 18.23 -5.80 5.37
N ARG A 96 19.01 -5.53 4.31
CA ARG A 96 18.70 -4.46 3.36
C ARG A 96 17.40 -4.68 2.58
N PRO A 97 17.03 -5.91 2.14
CA PRO A 97 15.74 -6.15 1.51
C PRO A 97 14.55 -5.81 2.42
N ALA A 98 14.64 -6.17 3.71
CA ALA A 98 13.59 -5.88 4.68
C ALA A 98 13.43 -4.37 4.93
N ILE A 99 14.54 -3.63 5.02
CA ILE A 99 14.53 -2.16 5.14
C ILE A 99 13.86 -1.52 3.89
N ALA A 100 14.24 -1.98 2.70
CA ALA A 100 13.64 -1.49 1.46
C ALA A 100 12.13 -1.79 1.40
N LEU A 101 11.70 -2.96 1.86
CA LEU A 101 10.29 -3.32 1.91
C LEU A 101 9.51 -2.43 2.90
N ASP A 102 10.09 -2.13 4.07
CA ASP A 102 9.50 -1.20 5.03
C ASP A 102 9.38 0.22 4.46
N GLU A 103 10.38 0.69 3.72
CA GLU A 103 10.33 1.98 3.02
C GLU A 103 9.19 2.01 1.97
N ALA A 104 9.03 0.95 1.18
CA ALA A 104 7.92 0.84 0.22
C ALA A 104 6.56 0.88 0.93
N HIS A 105 6.44 0.16 2.04
CA HIS A 105 5.23 0.12 2.86
C HIS A 105 4.91 1.49 3.47
N HIS A 106 5.92 2.21 3.96
CA HIS A 106 5.78 3.58 4.44
C HIS A 106 5.25 4.53 3.36
N LEU A 107 5.79 4.46 2.14
CA LEU A 107 5.32 5.26 1.00
C LEU A 107 3.86 4.96 0.61
N ILE A 108 3.42 3.70 0.72
CA ILE A 108 2.02 3.31 0.48
C ILE A 108 1.10 3.91 1.55
N HIS A 109 1.54 3.95 2.81
CA HIS A 109 0.82 4.65 3.88
C HIS A 109 0.74 6.16 3.63
N GLU A 110 1.83 6.82 3.26
CA GLU A 110 1.80 8.25 2.90
C GLU A 110 0.82 8.53 1.76
N ALA A 111 0.77 7.65 0.75
CA ALA A 111 -0.18 7.76 -0.35
C ALA A 111 -1.63 7.73 0.14
N LEU A 112 -1.93 6.90 1.14
CA LEU A 112 -3.25 6.81 1.76
C LEU A 112 -3.63 8.06 2.55
N ASP A 113 -2.70 8.57 3.36
CA ASP A 113 -2.91 9.78 4.14
C ASP A 113 -3.17 10.98 3.21
N LEU A 114 -2.52 11.02 2.04
CA LEU A 114 -2.80 12.01 0.99
C LEU A 114 -4.19 11.82 0.39
N LEU A 115 -4.60 10.58 0.07
CA LEU A 115 -5.96 10.32 -0.42
C LEU A 115 -7.03 10.79 0.56
N SER A 116 -6.81 10.69 1.88
CA SER A 116 -7.77 11.16 2.91
C SER A 116 -8.03 12.67 2.84
N LYS A 117 -7.07 13.43 2.33
CA LYS A 117 -7.13 14.90 2.21
C LYS A 117 -7.81 15.36 0.92
N THR A 118 -8.17 14.42 0.03
CA THR A 118 -8.90 14.69 -1.21
C THR A 118 -10.23 15.38 -0.92
N SER A 119 -10.50 16.47 -1.63
CA SER A 119 -11.74 17.23 -1.58
C SER A 119 -12.90 16.41 -2.15
N GLY A 120 -14.11 16.57 -1.60
CA GLY A 120 -15.28 15.79 -2.06
C GLY A 120 -15.22 14.29 -1.79
N LEU A 121 -14.25 13.81 -0.98
CA LEU A 121 -14.16 12.42 -0.59
C LEU A 121 -15.39 12.00 0.21
N GLU A 122 -16.10 10.97 -0.27
CA GLU A 122 -17.29 10.44 0.38
C GLU A 122 -16.97 9.97 1.81
N PRO A 123 -17.87 10.16 2.79
CA PRO A 123 -17.60 9.84 4.20
C PRO A 123 -17.12 8.41 4.44
N TRP A 124 -17.70 7.43 3.74
CA TRP A 124 -17.34 6.02 3.88
C TRP A 124 -15.91 5.70 3.36
N LEU A 125 -15.40 6.49 2.40
CA LEU A 125 -14.03 6.37 1.92
C LEU A 125 -13.05 6.91 2.97
N ARG A 126 -13.39 8.05 3.61
CA ARG A 126 -12.62 8.59 4.74
C ARG A 126 -12.56 7.59 5.90
N GLU A 127 -13.70 7.02 6.28
CA GLU A 127 -13.80 6.00 7.32
C GLU A 127 -12.93 4.78 7.00
N THR A 128 -12.95 4.31 5.74
CA THR A 128 -12.10 3.20 5.30
C THR A 128 -10.63 3.51 5.50
N ILE A 129 -10.18 4.72 5.12
CA ILE A 129 -8.79 5.16 5.29
C ILE A 129 -8.43 5.22 6.78
N GLU A 130 -9.29 5.77 7.62
CA GLU A 130 -9.06 5.84 9.06
C GLU A 130 -8.91 4.47 9.72
N ILE A 131 -9.72 3.48 9.32
CA ILE A 131 -9.61 2.09 9.82
C ILE A 131 -8.26 1.49 9.45
N VAL A 132 -7.79 1.74 8.23
CA VAL A 132 -6.50 1.24 7.73
C VAL A 132 -5.34 1.94 8.45
N SER A 133 -5.42 3.24 8.68
CA SER A 133 -4.41 3.99 9.43
C SER A 133 -4.37 3.63 10.92
N LYS A 134 -5.49 3.15 11.50
CA LYS A 134 -5.52 2.57 12.85
C LYS A 134 -4.83 1.22 12.91
N ALA A 135 -5.00 0.37 11.89
CA ALA A 135 -4.39 -0.97 11.84
C ALA A 135 -2.87 -0.94 11.98
N ARG A 136 -2.21 0.07 11.41
CA ARG A 136 -0.75 0.29 11.52
C ARG A 136 -0.24 0.40 12.97
N ARG A 137 -1.07 0.92 13.88
CA ARG A 137 -0.70 1.19 15.28
C ARG A 137 -1.21 0.11 16.25
N ASP A 138 -1.93 -0.87 15.74
CA ASP A 138 -2.62 -1.88 16.55
C ASP A 138 -1.84 -3.19 16.59
N THR A 139 -2.00 -3.94 17.66
CA THR A 139 -1.41 -5.27 17.86
C THR A 139 -2.09 -6.35 17.01
N HIS A 140 -3.30 -6.08 16.49
CA HIS A 140 -4.10 -7.02 15.69
C HIS A 140 -4.59 -6.41 14.36
N PRO A 141 -3.67 -6.00 13.46
CA PRO A 141 -3.97 -5.26 12.22
C PRO A 141 -4.94 -5.98 11.27
N MET A 142 -4.95 -7.32 11.32
CA MET A 142 -5.75 -8.18 10.43
C MET A 142 -7.27 -7.99 10.56
N VAL A 143 -7.78 -7.71 11.77
CA VAL A 143 -9.23 -7.49 11.99
C VAL A 143 -9.67 -6.19 11.33
N LEU A 144 -8.82 -5.16 11.42
CA LEU A 144 -9.09 -3.84 10.84
C LEU A 144 -9.00 -3.86 9.31
N TYR A 145 -8.02 -4.57 8.72
CA TYR A 145 -7.96 -4.75 7.25
C TYR A 145 -9.18 -5.51 6.70
N ARG A 146 -9.65 -6.56 7.39
CA ARG A 146 -10.89 -7.26 7.02
C ARG A 146 -12.12 -6.34 7.09
N THR A 147 -12.17 -5.48 8.09
CA THR A 147 -13.27 -4.51 8.28
C THR A 147 -13.29 -3.48 7.15
N ALA A 148 -12.13 -2.89 6.83
CA ALA A 148 -11.97 -1.97 5.70
C ALA A 148 -12.38 -2.62 4.36
N MET A 149 -11.98 -3.87 4.12
CA MET A 149 -12.36 -4.62 2.91
C MET A 149 -13.88 -4.86 2.82
N LYS A 150 -14.53 -5.14 3.95
CA LYS A 150 -15.99 -5.34 4.02
C LYS A 150 -16.74 -4.04 3.70
N LEU A 151 -16.31 -2.90 4.24
CA LEU A 151 -16.86 -1.58 3.93
C LEU A 151 -16.75 -1.29 2.42
N LEU A 152 -15.56 -1.45 1.84
CA LEU A 152 -15.32 -1.28 0.40
C LEU A 152 -16.24 -2.17 -0.44
N LYS A 153 -16.38 -3.45 -0.10
CA LYS A 153 -17.24 -4.40 -0.84
C LYS A 153 -18.72 -4.01 -0.76
N ASN A 154 -19.20 -3.60 0.41
CA ASN A 154 -20.60 -3.23 0.63
C ASN A 154 -21.00 -1.99 -0.18
N HIS A 155 -20.17 -0.94 -0.17
CA HIS A 155 -20.47 0.29 -0.90
C HIS A 155 -20.29 0.13 -2.42
N MET A 156 -19.25 -0.57 -2.88
CA MET A 156 -19.03 -0.82 -4.31
C MET A 156 -20.08 -1.75 -4.95
N SER A 157 -20.71 -2.64 -4.16
CA SER A 157 -21.77 -3.52 -4.67
C SER A 157 -23.13 -2.82 -4.74
N ARG A 158 -23.40 -1.87 -3.84
CA ARG A 158 -24.59 -1.01 -3.89
C ARG A 158 -24.56 -0.07 -5.09
N ALA A 159 -23.41 0.55 -5.38
CA ALA A 159 -23.24 1.45 -6.53
C ALA A 159 -23.38 0.77 -7.91
N ARG A 160 -23.39 -0.57 -7.98
CA ARG A 160 -23.65 -1.32 -9.24
C ARG A 160 -25.13 -1.65 -9.45
N ARG A 161 -25.99 -1.42 -8.46
CA ARG A 161 -27.42 -1.76 -8.49
C ARG A 161 -28.32 -0.54 -8.70
N THR A 162 -27.72 0.65 -8.78
CA THR A 162 -28.33 1.96 -9.00
C THR A 162 -27.80 2.51 -10.30
#